data_AF-A0A357IAJ0-F1
#
_entry.id   AF-A0A357IAJ0-F1
#
_cell.length_a   1.000
_cell.length_b   1.000
_cell.length_c   1.000
_cell.angle_alpha   90.00
_cell.angle_beta   90.00
_cell.angle_gamma   90.00
#
_symmetry.space_group_name_H-M   'P 1'
#
loop_
_entity.id
_entity.type
_entity.pdbx_description
1 polymer ?
#
loop_
_entity_poly.entity_id
_entity_poly.type
_entity_poly.pdbx_seq_one_letter_code
_entity_poly.pdbx_strand_id
1 'polypeptide(L)'
;DIGCGGGILSEAMARAGAEVSGIDLAEASLNVAELHALESGLDIHYENVSAEDFAARHPGEFDVVTCLEMLEHVPDPAAIVASCAALVKP
;
A
#
# COMPACT_ATOMS: atom_id res chain seq x y z
N ASP A 1 0.61 2.35 -1.12
CA ASP A 1 -0.84 2.11 -1.12
C ASP A 1 -1.19 1.26 0.10
N ILE A 2 -1.73 1.88 1.14
CA ILE A 2 -2.01 1.21 2.42
C ILE A 2 -3.41 0.57 2.36
N GLY A 3 -3.49 -0.72 2.64
CA GLY A 3 -4.73 -1.49 2.45
C GLY A 3 -5.05 -1.68 0.99
N CYS A 4 -4.06 -2.04 0.16
CA CYS A 4 -4.18 -2.04 -1.29
C CYS A 4 -5.15 -3.10 -1.84
N GLY A 5 -5.56 -4.07 -1.03
CA GLY A 5 -6.46 -5.15 -1.42
C GLY A 5 -5.99 -5.84 -2.71
N GLY A 6 -6.87 -5.90 -3.71
CA GLY A 6 -6.60 -6.49 -5.02
C GLY A 6 -5.79 -5.61 -5.99
N GLY A 7 -5.18 -4.52 -5.52
CA GLY A 7 -4.18 -3.76 -6.28
C GLY A 7 -4.70 -2.75 -7.30
N ILE A 8 -6.01 -2.50 -7.40
CA ILE A 8 -6.61 -1.65 -8.45
C ILE A 8 -5.97 -0.25 -8.51
N LEU A 9 -5.83 0.41 -7.35
CA LEU A 9 -5.20 1.74 -7.30
C LEU A 9 -3.69 1.64 -7.59
N SER A 10 -3.03 0.65 -6.99
CA SER A 10 -1.60 0.38 -7.20
C SER A 10 -1.26 0.22 -8.69
N GLU A 11 -2.06 -0.55 -9.44
CA GLU A 11 -1.92 -0.68 -10.89
C GLU A 11 -2.14 0.62 -11.64
N ALA A 12 -3.18 1.38 -11.29
CA ALA A 12 -3.46 2.67 -11.93
C ALA A 12 -2.29 3.64 -11.74
N MET A 13 -1.70 3.68 -10.54
CA MET A 13 -0.52 4.51 -10.24
C MET A 13 0.71 4.03 -11.01
N ALA A 14 0.96 2.72 -11.09
CA ALA A 14 2.07 2.17 -11.85
C ALA A 14 1.94 2.48 -13.35
N ARG A 15 0.72 2.36 -13.92
CA ARG A 15 0.44 2.76 -15.31
C ARG A 15 0.63 4.25 -15.55
N ALA A 16 0.43 5.08 -14.53
CA ALA A 16 0.71 6.51 -14.58
C ALA A 16 2.21 6.84 -14.44
N GLY A 17 3.08 5.83 -14.26
CA GLY A 17 4.53 5.98 -14.19
C GLY A 17 5.09 6.12 -12.77
N ALA A 18 4.31 5.82 -11.72
CA ALA A 18 4.81 5.78 -10.35
C ALA A 18 5.58 4.47 -10.07
N GLU A 19 6.58 4.55 -9.20
CA GLU A 19 7.12 3.38 -8.50
C GLU A 19 6.22 3.09 -7.30
N VAL A 20 5.62 1.90 -7.25
CA VAL A 20 4.52 1.61 -6.34
C VAL A 20 4.87 0.47 -5.39
N SER A 21 4.65 0.73 -4.10
CA SER A 21 4.51 -0.30 -3.08
C SER A 21 3.07 -0.34 -2.56
N GLY A 22 2.46 -1.52 -2.55
CA GLY A 22 1.16 -1.79 -1.96
C GLY A 22 1.29 -2.74 -0.77
N ILE A 23 0.62 -2.43 0.35
CA ILE A 23 0.61 -3.29 1.52
C ILE A 23 -0.81 -3.62 1.94
N ASP A 24 -1.01 -4.86 2.40
CA ASP A 24 -2.28 -5.32 2.96
C ASP A 24 -2.04 -6.49 3.92
N LEU A 25 -2.95 -6.74 4.85
CA LEU A 25 -2.90 -7.93 5.71
C LEU A 25 -3.65 -9.12 5.10
N ALA A 26 -4.51 -8.88 4.11
CA ALA A 26 -5.26 -9.91 3.40
C ALA A 26 -4.41 -10.58 2.32
N GLU A 27 -3.67 -11.63 2.70
CA GLU A 27 -2.82 -12.43 1.80
C GLU A 27 -3.55 -12.89 0.52
N ALA A 28 -4.82 -13.30 0.63
CA ALA A 28 -5.62 -13.71 -0.52
C ALA A 28 -5.82 -12.58 -1.55
N SER A 29 -6.00 -11.34 -1.09
CA SER A 29 -6.15 -10.17 -1.97
C SER A 29 -4.82 -9.79 -2.62
N LEU A 30 -3.72 -9.86 -1.86
CA LEU A 30 -2.37 -9.59 -2.40
C LEU A 30 -2.00 -10.57 -3.50
N ASN A 31 -2.30 -11.87 -3.34
CA ASN A 31 -2.08 -12.87 -4.39
C ASN A 31 -2.82 -12.52 -5.70
N VAL A 32 -4.02 -11.96 -5.60
CA VAL A 32 -4.78 -11.48 -6.77
C VAL A 32 -4.12 -10.24 -7.37
N ALA A 33 -3.67 -9.30 -6.54
CA ALA A 33 -2.98 -8.08 -6.96
C ALA A 33 -1.66 -8.39 -7.70
N GLU A 34 -0.86 -9.31 -7.17
CA GLU A 34 0.37 -9.79 -7.79
C GLU A 34 0.12 -10.46 -9.14
N LEU A 35 -0.93 -11.30 -9.23
CA LEU A 35 -1.31 -11.95 -10.48
C LEU A 35 -1.70 -10.92 -11.55
N HIS A 36 -2.54 -9.94 -11.21
CA HIS A 36 -2.94 -8.91 -12.17
C HIS A 36 -1.78 -8.01 -12.59
N ALA A 37 -0.89 -7.66 -11.66
CA ALA A 37 0.33 -6.90 -11.97
C ALA A 37 1.21 -7.68 -12.96
N LEU A 38 1.41 -8.98 -12.74
CA LEU A 38 2.16 -9.85 -13.64
C LEU A 38 1.52 -9.95 -15.02
N GLU A 39 0.21 -10.22 -15.11
CA GLU A 39 -0.53 -10.30 -16.37
C GLU A 39 -0.51 -8.97 -17.13
N SER A 40 -0.45 -7.86 -16.40
CA SER A 40 -0.38 -6.50 -16.95
C SER A 40 1.03 -6.03 -17.30
N GLY A 41 2.07 -6.79 -16.94
CA GLY A 41 3.47 -6.40 -17.10
C GLY A 41 3.86 -5.17 -16.30
N LEU A 42 3.25 -4.99 -15.12
CA LEU A 42 3.53 -3.89 -14.20
C LEU A 42 4.49 -4.35 -13.10
N ASP A 43 5.47 -3.51 -12.79
CA ASP A 43 6.40 -3.73 -11.68
C ASP A 43 5.86 -3.00 -10.44
N ILE A 44 5.29 -3.76 -9.51
CA ILE A 44 4.67 -3.26 -8.28
C ILE A 44 5.13 -4.16 -7.14
N HIS A 45 5.62 -3.55 -6.07
CA HIS A 45 6.00 -4.29 -4.87
C HIS A 45 4.79 -4.47 -3.97
N TYR A 46 4.36 -5.71 -3.74
CA TYR A 46 3.33 -6.03 -2.76
C TYR A 46 3.96 -6.67 -1.53
N GLU A 47 3.50 -6.30 -0.33
CA GLU A 47 3.97 -6.87 0.92
C GLU A 47 2.80 -7.16 1.88
N ASN A 48 2.77 -8.37 2.45
CA ASN A 48 1.84 -8.71 3.52
C ASN A 48 2.36 -8.18 4.86
N VAL A 49 1.94 -6.97 5.22
CA VAL A 49 2.44 -6.29 6.42
C VAL A 49 1.49 -5.20 6.92
N SER A 50 1.57 -4.89 8.21
CA SER A 50 0.84 -3.77 8.81
C SER A 50 1.42 -2.42 8.38
N ALA A 51 0.59 -1.38 8.43
CA ALA A 51 1.05 -0.02 8.13
C ALA A 51 2.12 0.45 9.13
N GLU A 52 1.98 0.06 10.39
CA GLU A 52 2.87 0.36 11.50
C GLU A 52 4.25 -0.26 11.30
N ASP A 53 4.31 -1.57 11.03
CA ASP A 53 5.58 -2.28 10.83
C ASP A 53 6.28 -1.84 9.54
N PHE A 54 5.50 -1.48 8.50
CA PHE A 54 6.04 -0.92 7.26
C PHE A 54 6.61 0.48 7.50
N ALA A 55 5.87 1.36 8.19
CA ALA A 55 6.32 2.72 8.53
C ALA A 55 7.59 2.72 9.41
N ALA A 56 7.73 1.75 10.31
CA ALA A 56 8.93 1.61 11.14
C ALA A 56 10.19 1.28 10.31
N ARG A 57 10.05 0.58 9.18
CA ARG A 57 11.15 0.20 8.29
C ARG A 57 11.46 1.23 7.21
N HIS A 58 10.45 1.98 6.78
CA HIS A 58 10.51 2.87 5.62
C HIS A 58 10.17 4.35 5.94
N PRO A 59 10.72 4.95 7.02
CA PRO A 59 10.32 6.29 7.44
C PRO A 59 10.76 7.35 6.41
N GLY A 60 9.82 8.19 5.98
CA GLY A 60 10.08 9.30 5.06
C GLY A 60 10.57 8.89 3.66
N GLU A 61 10.22 7.69 3.20
CA GLU A 61 10.67 7.16 1.91
C GLU A 61 9.73 7.54 0.74
N PHE A 62 8.46 7.85 1.01
CA PHE A 62 7.44 8.00 -0.03
C PHE A 62 7.11 9.46 -0.33
N ASP A 63 6.97 9.81 -1.61
CA ASP A 63 6.45 11.12 -2.04
C ASP A 63 4.94 11.25 -1.85
N VAL A 64 4.22 10.12 -1.95
CA VAL A 64 2.76 10.03 -1.81
C VAL A 64 2.40 8.77 -1.04
N VAL A 65 1.50 8.90 -0.07
CA VAL A 65 0.91 7.77 0.66
C VAL A 65 -0.61 7.83 0.48
N THR A 66 -1.20 6.73 0.02
CA THR A 66 -2.65 6.56 -0.14
C THR A 66 -3.17 5.59 0.91
N CYS A 67 -4.37 5.87 1.43
CA CYS A 67 -5.09 5.03 2.38
C CYS A 67 -6.59 5.24 2.10
N LEU A 68 -7.19 4.38 1.28
CA LEU A 68 -8.56 4.53 0.78
C LEU A 68 -9.43 3.36 1.27
N GLU A 69 -10.67 3.63 1.71
CA GLU A 69 -11.69 2.63 2.10
C GLU A 69 -11.14 1.50 3.01
N MET A 70 -10.46 1.89 4.09
CA MET A 70 -9.84 0.96 5.04
C MET A 70 -9.94 1.41 6.50
N LEU A 71 -9.92 2.72 6.78
CA LEU A 71 -9.87 3.27 8.13
C LEU A 71 -11.12 2.92 8.98
N GLU A 72 -12.25 2.65 8.35
CA GLU A 72 -13.49 2.21 8.99
C GLU A 72 -13.45 0.76 9.51
N HIS A 73 -12.43 -0.01 9.10
CA HIS A 73 -12.28 -1.42 9.42
C HIS A 73 -11.18 -1.70 10.45
N VAL A 74 -10.43 -0.69 10.89
CA VAL A 74 -9.33 -0.84 11.85
C VAL A 74 -9.74 -0.44 13.27
N PRO A 75 -9.11 -1.03 14.31
CA PRO A 75 -9.42 -0.70 15.69
C PRO A 75 -8.97 0.71 16.11
N ASP A 76 -7.88 1.22 15.53
CA ASP A 76 -7.34 2.54 15.80
C ASP A 76 -6.99 3.30 14.50
N PRO A 77 -7.94 4.05 13.94
CA PRO A 77 -7.70 4.83 12.71
C PRO A 77 -6.61 5.89 12.88
N ALA A 78 -6.43 6.44 14.08
CA ALA A 78 -5.44 7.49 14.33
C ALA A 78 -4.01 6.92 14.24
N ALA A 79 -3.79 5.69 14.70
CA ALA A 79 -2.52 4.99 14.54
C ALA A 79 -2.17 4.80 13.05
N ILE A 80 -3.14 4.41 12.21
CA ILE A 80 -2.91 4.27 10.76
C ILE A 80 -2.55 5.61 10.11
N VAL A 81 -3.26 6.69 10.45
CA VAL A 81 -2.93 8.03 9.95
C VAL A 81 -1.51 8.45 10.37
N ALA A 82 -1.10 8.14 11.60
CA ALA A 82 0.26 8.41 12.07
C ALA A 82 1.31 7.61 11.28
N SER A 83 1.06 6.33 10.98
CA SER A 83 1.92 5.50 10.13
C SER A 83 2.02 6.07 8.71
N CYS A 84 0.90 6.50 8.11
CA CYS A 84 0.91 7.17 6.81
C CYS A 84 1.76 8.46 6.84
N ALA A 85 1.64 9.26 7.90
CA ALA A 85 2.43 10.47 8.06
C ALA A 85 3.94 10.18 8.28
N ALA A 86 4.28 9.06 8.91
CA ALA A 86 5.67 8.66 9.11
C ALA A 86 6.33 8.15 7.81
N LEU A 87 5.54 7.61 6.87
CA LEU A 87 6.01 7.11 5.58
C LEU A 87 6.31 8.22 4.57
N VAL A 88 5.58 9.34 4.63
CA VAL A 88 5.74 10.43 3.68
C VAL A 88 6.99 11.27 3.99
N LYS A 89 7.70 11.71 2.94
CA LYS A 89 8.83 12.64 3.04
C LYS A 89 8.42 13.95 3.76
N PRO A 90 9.32 14.55 4.58
CA PRO A 90 9.06 15.79 5.31
C PRO A 90 8.99 17.05 4.43
#